data_AF-A0A2D6X0A8-F1
#
_entry.id   AF-A0A2D6X0A8-F1
#
_cell.length_a   1.000
_cell.length_b   1.000
_cell.length_c   1.000
_cell.angle_alpha   90.00
_cell.angle_beta   90.00
_cell.angle_gamma   90.00
#
_symmetry.space_group_name_H-M   'P 1'
#
loop_
_entity.id
_entity.type
_entity.pdbx_description
1 polymer ?
#
loop_
_entity_poly.entity_id
_entity_poly.type
_entity_poly.pdbx_seq_one_letter_code
_entity_poly.pdbx_strand_id
1 'polypeptide(L)'
;MADTIGNLIDKLTIANIRIWTAEDVKRKANATDKEIADACRITNVANCQRNDLIQEIDESLNHMVKTGQPQKLYKQGSTKMYGKDK
;
A
#
# COMPACT_ATOMS: atom_id res chain seq x y z
N MET A 1 9.04 -2.16 -15.71
CA MET A 1 9.88 -1.20 -14.96
C MET A 1 9.93 -1.71 -13.53
N ALA A 2 11.12 -1.90 -12.94
CA ALA A 2 11.18 -2.35 -11.55
C ALA A 2 10.55 -1.27 -10.65
N ASP A 3 9.55 -1.65 -9.85
CA ASP A 3 8.94 -0.73 -8.91
C ASP A 3 10.00 -0.22 -7.92
N THR A 4 9.90 1.07 -7.58
CA THR A 4 10.75 1.65 -6.53
C THR A 4 10.20 1.24 -5.17
N ILE A 5 11.06 1.18 -4.14
CA ILE A 5 10.63 0.95 -2.76
C ILE A 5 9.52 1.93 -2.36
N GLY A 6 9.63 3.20 -2.79
CA GLY A 6 8.58 4.21 -2.58
C GLY A 6 7.22 3.81 -3.17
N ASN A 7 7.19 3.26 -4.39
CA ASN A 7 5.95 2.80 -5.01
C ASN A 7 5.33 1.60 -4.25
N LEU A 8 6.17 0.69 -3.73
CA LEU A 8 5.68 -0.42 -2.90
C LEU A 8 5.06 0.08 -1.59
N ILE A 9 5.69 1.07 -0.95
CA ILE A 9 5.16 1.71 0.27
C ILE A 9 3.84 2.46 -0.02
N ASP A 10 3.73 3.14 -1.16
CA ASP A 10 2.49 3.82 -1.57
C ASP A 10 1.36 2.79 -1.75
N LYS A 11 1.62 1.68 -2.45
CA LYS A 11 0.66 0.58 -2.61
C LYS A 11 0.26 -0.02 -1.25
N LEU A 12 1.22 -0.24 -0.36
CA LEU A 12 0.97 -0.74 1.00
C LEU A 12 0.04 0.21 1.79
N THR A 13 0.27 1.50 1.67
CA THR A 13 -0.56 2.54 2.29
C THR A 13 -1.99 2.50 1.77
N ILE A 14 -2.18 2.35 0.45
CA ILE A 14 -3.51 2.19 -0.16
C ILE A 14 -4.21 0.94 0.38
N ALA A 15 -3.52 -0.19 0.48
CA ALA A 15 -4.09 -1.43 1.02
C ALA A 15 -4.56 -1.25 2.47
N ASN A 16 -3.74 -0.58 3.31
CA ASN A 16 -4.10 -0.28 4.70
C ASN A 16 -5.31 0.64 4.81
N ILE A 17 -5.40 1.68 3.97
CA ILE A 17 -6.58 2.56 3.94
C ILE A 17 -7.84 1.76 3.57
N ARG A 18 -7.75 0.85 2.59
CA ARG A 18 -8.88 -0.01 2.21
C ARG A 18 -9.34 -0.91 3.33
N ILE A 19 -8.41 -1.51 4.08
CA ILE A 19 -8.73 -2.29 5.29
C ILE A 19 -9.45 -1.41 6.30
N TRP A 20 -8.90 -0.23 6.61
CA TRP A 20 -9.47 0.69 7.59
C TRP A 20 -10.90 1.10 7.23
N THR A 21 -11.15 1.46 5.98
CA THR A 21 -12.48 1.84 5.50
C THR A 21 -13.47 0.66 5.57
N ALA A 22 -13.04 -0.55 5.24
CA ALA A 22 -13.89 -1.73 5.35
C ALA A 22 -14.21 -2.07 6.82
N GLU A 23 -13.23 -1.94 7.72
CA GLU A 23 -13.44 -2.08 9.16
C GLU A 23 -14.41 -1.02 9.71
N ASP A 24 -14.34 0.22 9.21
CA ASP A 24 -15.28 1.28 9.60
C ASP A 24 -16.73 0.91 9.25
N VAL A 25 -16.98 0.29 8.10
CA VAL A 25 -18.31 -0.23 7.74
C VAL A 25 -18.81 -1.26 8.75
N LYS A 26 -17.95 -2.17 9.23
CA LYS A 26 -18.33 -3.19 10.23
C LYS A 26 -18.64 -2.59 11.60
N ARG A 27 -18.04 -1.44 11.93
CA ARG A 27 -18.28 -0.73 13.20
C ARG A 27 -19.58 0.08 13.22
N LYS A 28 -20.19 0.34 12.07
CA LYS A 28 -21.45 1.09 12.00
C LYS A 28 -22.56 0.29 12.68
N ALA A 29 -23.21 0.89 13.67
CA ALA A 29 -24.27 0.24 14.47
C ALA A 29 -25.49 -0.22 13.63
N ASN A 30 -25.73 0.43 12.50
CA ASN A 30 -26.87 0.15 11.61
C ASN A 30 -26.46 -0.58 10.32
N ALA A 31 -25.25 -1.14 10.26
CA ALA A 31 -24.83 -1.92 9.10
C ALA A 31 -25.66 -3.20 9.00
N THR A 32 -26.13 -3.50 7.81
CA THR A 32 -26.82 -4.75 7.50
C THR A 32 -25.83 -5.91 7.46
N ASP A 33 -26.32 -7.12 7.71
CA ASP A 33 -25.50 -8.35 7.63
C ASP A 33 -24.80 -8.49 6.26
N LYS A 34 -25.45 -8.02 5.20
CA LYS A 34 -24.87 -8.00 3.85
C LYS A 34 -23.67 -7.05 3.77
N GLU A 35 -23.79 -5.82 4.29
CA GLU A 35 -22.69 -4.84 4.30
C GLU A 35 -21.51 -5.33 5.13
N ILE A 36 -21.78 -5.97 6.28
CA ILE A 36 -20.75 -6.57 7.13
C ILE A 36 -20.04 -7.71 6.39
N ALA A 37 -20.79 -8.59 5.70
CA ALA A 37 -20.23 -9.69 4.92
C ALA A 37 -19.36 -9.18 3.76
N ASP A 38 -19.82 -8.16 3.02
CA ASP A 38 -19.06 -7.54 1.94
C ASP A 38 -17.78 -6.85 2.47
N ALA A 39 -17.88 -6.11 3.58
CA ALA A 39 -16.73 -5.51 4.24
C ALA A 39 -15.72 -6.56 4.73
N CYS A 40 -16.20 -7.72 5.21
CA CYS A 40 -15.35 -8.85 5.59
C CYS A 40 -14.58 -9.42 4.39
N ARG A 41 -15.25 -9.61 3.25
CA ARG A 41 -14.59 -10.05 1.99
C ARG A 41 -13.51 -9.06 1.56
N ILE A 42 -13.81 -7.76 1.57
CA ILE A 42 -12.84 -6.71 1.22
C ILE A 42 -11.63 -6.75 2.17
N THR A 43 -11.89 -6.88 3.47
CA THR A 43 -10.83 -6.95 4.49
C THR A 43 -9.92 -8.16 4.27
N ASN A 44 -10.48 -9.33 3.96
CA ASN A 44 -9.70 -10.54 3.72
C ASN A 44 -8.78 -10.38 2.51
N VAL A 45 -9.32 -9.90 1.38
CA VAL A 45 -8.52 -9.67 0.17
C VAL A 45 -7.45 -8.61 0.40
N ALA A 46 -7.81 -7.49 1.04
CA ALA A 46 -6.87 -6.41 1.30
C ALA A 46 -5.77 -6.79 2.30
N ASN A 47 -6.06 -7.65 3.29
CA ASN A 47 -5.04 -8.22 4.17
C ASN A 47 -4.07 -9.14 3.44
N CYS A 48 -4.55 -9.99 2.52
CA CYS A 48 -3.65 -10.79 1.68
C CYS A 48 -2.74 -9.87 0.86
N GLN A 49 -3.32 -8.88 0.18
CA GLN A 49 -2.55 -7.89 -0.60
C GLN A 49 -1.52 -7.14 0.25
N ARG A 50 -1.89 -6.75 1.48
CA ARG A 50 -0.96 -6.10 2.43
C ARG A 50 0.22 -7.02 2.74
N ASN A 51 -0.04 -8.30 3.03
CA ASN A 51 1.02 -9.24 3.36
C ASN A 51 1.94 -9.51 2.17
N ASP A 52 1.37 -9.67 0.96
CA ASP A 52 2.14 -9.84 -0.27
C ASP A 52 3.05 -8.62 -0.53
N LEU A 53 2.54 -7.40 -0.32
CA LEU A 53 3.32 -6.17 -0.46
C LEU A 53 4.43 -6.06 0.58
N ILE A 54 4.18 -6.47 1.82
CA ILE A 54 5.21 -6.52 2.87
C ILE A 54 6.32 -7.49 2.47
N GLN A 55 5.97 -8.68 1.98
CA GLN A 55 6.93 -9.67 1.51
C GLN A 55 7.77 -9.13 0.35
N GLU A 56 7.16 -8.46 -0.63
CA GLU A 56 7.87 -7.85 -1.76
C GLU A 56 8.83 -6.73 -1.32
N ILE A 57 8.43 -5.92 -0.32
CA ILE A 57 9.28 -4.89 0.29
C ILE A 57 10.48 -5.56 0.98
N ASP A 58 10.25 -6.59 1.80
CA ASP A 58 11.30 -7.30 2.53
C ASP A 58 12.30 -7.96 1.58
N GLU A 59 11.83 -8.60 0.50
CA GLU A 59 12.70 -9.18 -0.52
C GLU A 59 13.53 -8.12 -1.23
N SER A 60 12.93 -6.98 -1.58
CA SER A 60 13.62 -5.86 -2.22
C SER A 60 14.68 -5.25 -1.31
N LEU A 61 14.37 -5.02 -0.04
CA LEU A 61 15.32 -4.50 0.95
C LEU A 61 16.46 -5.49 1.20
N ASN A 62 16.16 -6.78 1.37
CA ASN A 62 17.17 -7.82 1.53
C ASN A 62 18.10 -7.89 0.33
N HIS A 63 17.58 -7.75 -0.89
CA HIS A 63 18.40 -7.71 -2.10
C HIS A 63 19.33 -6.50 -2.11
N MET A 64 18.84 -5.32 -1.74
CA MET A 64 19.66 -4.10 -1.66
C MET A 64 20.78 -4.22 -0.63
N VAL A 65 20.47 -4.75 0.56
CA VAL A 65 21.48 -4.96 1.62
C VAL A 65 22.54 -5.97 1.18
N LYS A 66 22.13 -7.09 0.54
CA LYS A 66 23.08 -8.12 0.07
C LYS A 66 23.98 -7.66 -1.07
N THR A 67 23.44 -6.86 -1.99
CA THR A 67 24.17 -6.42 -3.18
C THR A 67 24.91 -5.10 -2.98
N GLY A 68 24.60 -4.36 -1.92
CA GLY A 68 25.07 -2.98 -1.71
C GLY A 68 24.50 -2.00 -2.75
N GLN A 69 23.52 -2.41 -3.56
CA GLN A 69 22.95 -1.54 -4.56
C GLN A 69 22.10 -0.44 -3.91
N PRO A 70 22.29 0.83 -4.31
CA PRO A 70 21.48 1.92 -3.80
C PRO A 70 20.02 1.76 -4.27
N GLN A 71 19.09 2.28 -3.48
CA GLN A 71 17.68 2.29 -3.84
C GLN A 71 17.45 3.01 -5.17
N LYS A 72 16.58 2.45 -6.01
CA LYS A 72 16.11 3.16 -7.21
C LYS A 72 15.27 4.34 -6.78
N LEU A 73 15.81 5.55 -6.94
CA LEU A 73 15.06 6.78 -6.72
C LEU A 73 14.10 6.99 -7.88
N TYR A 74 12.85 7.28 -7.56
CA TYR A 74 11.89 7.76 -8.54
C TYR A 74 12.39 9.10 -9.07
N LYS A 75 12.77 9.16 -10.36
CA LYS A 75 13.03 10.43 -11.03
C LYS A 75 11.68 11.11 -11.18
N GLN A 76 11.31 11.95 -10.21
CA GLN A 76 10.14 12.79 -10.31
C GLN A 76 10.36 13.70 -11.51
N GLY A 77 9.73 13.34 -12.64
CA GLY A 77 9.68 14.18 -13.82
C GLY A 77 9.15 15.55 -13.41
N SER A 78 9.61 16.58 -14.11
CA SER A 78 9.36 18.03 -13.97
C SER A 78 7.88 18.47 -13.99
N THR A 79 6.94 17.56 -13.72
CA THR A 79 5.50 17.70 -13.89
C THR A 79 4.71 17.83 -12.59
N LYS A 80 5.33 17.80 -11.40
CA LYS A 80 4.64 18.17 -10.15
C LYS A 80 4.89 19.64 -9.81
N MET A 81 3.81 20.42 -9.78
CA MET A 81 3.71 21.84 -9.38
C MET A 81 3.75 22.06 -7.85
N TYR A 82 4.24 21.11 -7.06
CA TYR A 82 4.41 21.29 -5.63
C TYR A 82 5.90 21.39 -5.32
N GLY A 83 6.34 22.55 -4.82
CA GLY A 83 7.74 22.85 -4.58
C GLY A 83 8.47 23.53 -5.74
N LYS A 84 7.77 24.31 -6.59
CA LYS A 84 8.48 25.40 -7.27
C LYS A 84 8.84 26.40 -6.18
N ASP A 85 10.09 26.35 -5.73
CA ASP A 85 10.70 27.43 -4.99
C ASP A 85 10.42 28.73 -5.76
N LYS A 86 9.93 29.73 -5.04
CA LYS A 86 9.74 31.08 -5.57
C LYS A 86 11.09 31.69 -5.93
#